data_AF-A0A919N2T4-F1
#
_entry.id   AF-A0A919N2T4-F1
#
_cell.length_a   1.000
_cell.length_b   1.000
_cell.length_c   1.000
_cell.angle_alpha   90.00
_cell.angle_beta   90.00
_cell.angle_gamma   90.00
#
_symmetry.space_group_name_H-M   'P 1'
#
loop_
_entity.id
_entity.type
_entity.pdbx_description
1 polymer ?
#
loop_
_entity_poly.entity_id
_entity_poly.type
_entity_poly.pdbx_seq_one_letter_code
_entity_poly.pdbx_strand_id
1 'polypeptide(L)'
;MTNQPRIPRLTIDTEAVLIHLHAARQRPTPTAVWTALADILVLLAEIDRLARLLSRTRWDFADLLAAARATLAADHDGESDPLTYLRDAVAEYRDWIPPTDGELPE
;
A
#
# COMPACT_ATOMS: atom_id res chain seq x y z
N MET A 1 16.28 -11.44 -9.24
CA MET A 1 15.16 -10.50 -9.03
C MET A 1 15.33 -9.87 -7.65
N THR A 2 15.73 -8.61 -7.59
CA THR A 2 15.99 -7.90 -6.33
C THR A 2 14.67 -7.72 -5.58
N ASN A 3 14.57 -8.35 -4.41
CA ASN A 3 13.44 -8.25 -3.51
C ASN A 3 13.44 -6.81 -2.94
N GLN A 4 12.76 -5.87 -3.59
CA GLN A 4 12.58 -4.52 -3.04
C GLN A 4 11.46 -4.58 -2.00
N PRO A 5 11.79 -4.48 -0.69
CA PRO A 5 10.80 -4.70 0.37
C PRO A 5 9.70 -3.64 0.41
N ARG A 6 9.81 -2.56 -0.38
CA ARG A 6 8.88 -1.42 -0.38
C ARG A 6 7.89 -1.41 -1.55
N ILE A 7 8.04 -2.31 -2.53
CA ILE A 7 7.05 -2.42 -3.61
C ILE A 7 6.00 -3.42 -3.14
N PRO A 8 4.74 -3.00 -2.93
CA PRO A 8 3.68 -3.94 -2.58
C PRO A 8 3.54 -4.96 -3.72
N ARG A 9 3.61 -6.24 -3.36
CA ARG A 9 3.40 -7.32 -4.32
C ARG A 9 1.92 -7.38 -4.71
N LEU A 10 1.67 -7.69 -5.97
CA LEU A 10 0.32 -8.00 -6.42
C LEU A 10 -0.15 -9.28 -5.73
N THR A 11 -1.37 -9.24 -5.21
CA THR A 11 -2.01 -10.43 -4.61
C THR A 11 -2.69 -11.30 -5.67
N ILE A 12 -2.94 -10.71 -6.85
CA ILE A 12 -3.67 -11.32 -7.95
C ILE A 12 -2.72 -12.02 -8.92
N ASP A 13 -3.18 -13.13 -9.48
CA ASP A 13 -2.51 -13.77 -10.61
C ASP A 13 -2.77 -12.96 -11.89
N THR A 14 -1.80 -12.11 -12.23
CA THR A 14 -1.90 -11.25 -13.41
C THR A 14 -1.85 -12.05 -14.71
N GLU A 15 -1.18 -13.20 -14.71
CA GLU A 15 -1.09 -14.07 -15.89
C GLU A 15 -2.46 -14.69 -16.17
N ALA A 16 -3.14 -15.22 -15.16
CA ALA A 16 -4.50 -15.74 -15.28
C ALA A 16 -5.48 -14.69 -15.83
N VAL A 17 -5.46 -13.47 -15.28
CA VAL A 17 -6.30 -12.35 -15.74
C VAL A 17 -6.07 -12.05 -17.24
N LEU A 18 -4.81 -12.02 -17.67
CA LEU A 18 -4.46 -11.78 -19.07
C LEU A 18 -4.93 -12.93 -19.97
N ILE A 19 -4.82 -14.18 -19.51
CA ILE A 19 -5.31 -15.36 -20.22
C ILE A 19 -6.83 -15.28 -20.42
N HIS A 20 -7.59 -14.95 -19.37
CA HIS A 20 -9.06 -14.85 -19.46
C HIS A 20 -9.49 -13.72 -20.41
N LEU A 21 -8.85 -12.54 -20.31
CA LEU A 21 -9.10 -11.44 -21.23
C LEU A 21 -8.78 -11.84 -22.68
N HIS A 22 -7.67 -12.52 -22.91
CA HIS A 22 -7.30 -12.99 -24.23
C HIS A 22 -8.34 -13.98 -24.78
N ALA A 23 -8.78 -14.94 -23.96
CA ALA A 23 -9.81 -15.90 -24.34
C ALA A 23 -11.12 -15.21 -24.74
N ALA A 24 -11.58 -14.24 -23.94
CA ALA A 24 -12.78 -13.46 -24.22
C ALA A 24 -12.68 -12.66 -25.52
N ARG A 25 -11.50 -12.10 -25.84
CA ARG A 25 -11.26 -11.34 -27.08
C ARG A 25 -11.17 -12.22 -28.33
N GLN A 26 -10.56 -13.40 -28.22
CA GLN A 26 -10.37 -14.30 -29.35
C GLN A 26 -11.65 -15.07 -29.69
N ARG A 27 -12.34 -15.58 -28.67
CA ARG A 27 -13.56 -16.37 -28.81
C ARG A 27 -14.53 -15.97 -27.68
N PRO A 28 -15.43 -15.01 -27.92
CA PRO A 28 -16.34 -14.50 -26.90
C PRO A 28 -17.46 -15.51 -26.62
N THR A 29 -17.12 -16.59 -25.93
CA THR A 29 -18.12 -17.49 -25.34
C THR A 29 -18.70 -16.85 -24.08
N PRO A 30 -19.96 -17.15 -23.70
CA PRO A 30 -20.54 -16.62 -22.47
C PRO A 30 -19.67 -16.85 -21.24
N THR A 31 -19.04 -18.02 -21.13
CA THR A 31 -18.12 -18.34 -20.03
C THR A 31 -16.87 -17.46 -20.06
N ALA A 32 -16.20 -17.33 -21.21
CA ALA A 32 -14.98 -16.53 -21.31
C ALA A 32 -15.25 -15.05 -20.98
N VAL A 33 -16.38 -14.50 -21.44
CA VAL A 33 -16.79 -13.13 -21.12
C VAL A 33 -17.07 -12.99 -19.62
N TRP A 34 -17.81 -13.92 -19.02
CA TRP A 34 -18.11 -13.86 -17.59
C TRP A 34 -16.86 -13.98 -16.71
N THR A 35 -15.92 -14.86 -17.06
CA THR A 35 -14.65 -14.97 -16.33
C THR A 35 -13.85 -13.67 -16.41
N ALA A 36 -13.72 -13.08 -17.60
CA ALA A 36 -13.01 -11.81 -17.75
C ALA A 36 -13.72 -10.65 -17.02
N LEU A 37 -15.05 -10.66 -16.92
CA LEU A 37 -15.80 -9.69 -16.12
C LEU A 37 -15.58 -9.89 -14.62
N ALA A 38 -15.50 -11.12 -14.13
CA ALA A 38 -15.21 -11.41 -12.73
C ALA A 38 -13.80 -10.90 -12.33
N ASP A 39 -12.82 -11.03 -13.22
CA ASP A 39 -11.46 -10.50 -13.00
C ASP A 39 -11.43 -8.98 -12.81
N ILE A 40 -12.39 -8.22 -13.38
CA ILE A 40 -12.48 -6.77 -13.16
C ILE A 40 -12.75 -6.45 -11.70
N LEU A 41 -13.63 -7.20 -11.03
CA LEU A 41 -13.92 -6.98 -9.61
C LEU A 41 -12.68 -7.25 -8.74
N VAL A 42 -11.93 -8.30 -9.09
CA VAL A 42 -10.67 -8.65 -8.41
C VAL A 42 -9.60 -7.57 -8.64
N LEU A 43 -9.47 -7.05 -9.86
CA LEU A 43 -8.57 -5.94 -10.18
C LEU A 43 -8.94 -4.65 -9.44
N LEU A 44 -10.23 -4.32 -9.34
CA LEU A 44 -10.70 -3.14 -8.60
C LEU A 44 -10.37 -3.26 -7.10
N ALA A 45 -10.57 -4.44 -6.50
CA ALA A 45 -10.18 -4.70 -5.12
C ALA A 45 -8.66 -4.53 -4.91
N GLU A 46 -7.86 -4.99 -5.87
CA GLU A 46 -6.40 -4.85 -5.81
C GLU A 46 -5.94 -3.38 -5.96
N ILE A 47 -6.57 -2.61 -6.86
CA ILE A 47 -6.31 -1.17 -7.00
C ILE A 47 -6.65 -0.43 -5.69
N ASP A 48 -7.79 -0.72 -5.09
CA ASP A 48 -8.22 -0.11 -3.83
C ASP A 48 -7.26 -0.46 -2.68
N ARG A 49 -6.80 -1.72 -2.60
CA ARG A 49 -5.75 -2.15 -1.67
C ARG A 49 -4.46 -1.37 -1.86
N LEU A 50 -3.98 -1.26 -3.10
CA LEU A 50 -2.76 -0.50 -3.43
C LEU A 50 -2.91 1.00 -3.12
N ALA A 51 -4.09 1.58 -3.36
CA ALA A 51 -4.38 2.97 -3.05
C ALA A 51 -4.36 3.24 -1.53
N ARG A 52 -4.89 2.32 -0.71
CA ARG A 52 -4.78 2.38 0.76
C ARG A 52 -3.33 2.30 1.22
N LEU A 53 -2.56 1.35 0.69
CA LEU A 53 -1.13 1.21 1.03
C LEU A 53 -0.32 2.45 0.65
N LEU A 54 -0.57 3.01 -0.54
CA LEU A 54 0.07 4.24 -0.99
C LEU A 54 -0.29 5.42 -0.09
N SER A 55 -1.59 5.59 0.21
CA SER A 55 -2.06 6.66 1.08
C SER A 55 -1.39 6.57 2.44
N ARG A 56 -1.38 5.38 3.06
CA ARG A 56 -0.73 5.17 4.36
C ARG A 56 0.76 5.49 4.33
N THR A 57 1.48 4.99 3.32
CA THR A 57 2.91 5.27 3.15
C THR A 57 3.18 6.78 3.06
N ARG A 58 2.30 7.54 2.38
CA ARG A 58 2.43 9.00 2.29
C ARG A 58 2.17 9.69 3.63
N TRP A 59 1.22 9.19 4.43
CA TRP A 59 0.97 9.66 5.78
C TRP A 59 2.19 9.41 6.68
N ASP A 60 2.73 8.19 6.71
CA ASP A 60 3.90 7.86 7.52
C ASP A 60 5.11 8.77 7.21
N PHE A 61 5.36 9.06 5.92
CA PHE A 61 6.41 9.99 5.53
C PHE A 61 6.11 11.44 5.92
N ALA A 62 4.85 11.87 5.88
CA ALA A 62 4.45 13.20 6.32
C ALA A 62 4.65 13.37 7.82
N ASP A 63 4.31 12.34 8.62
CA ASP A 63 4.48 12.33 10.07
C ASP A 63 5.97 12.35 10.45
N LEU A 64 6.81 11.53 9.81
CA LEU A 64 8.26 11.58 10.01
C LEU A 64 8.86 12.94 9.64
N LEU A 65 8.40 13.55 8.54
CA LEU A 65 8.85 14.88 8.15
C LEU A 65 8.40 15.96 9.15
N ALA A 66 7.18 15.84 9.67
CA ALA A 66 6.67 16.74 10.71
C ALA A 66 7.49 16.61 12.00
N ALA A 67 7.80 15.38 12.43
CA ALA A 67 8.63 15.11 13.59
C ALA A 67 10.06 15.64 13.44
N ALA A 68 10.66 15.50 12.26
CA ALA A 68 11.98 16.09 11.96
C ALA A 68 11.94 17.63 12.03
N ARG A 69 10.87 18.26 11.53
CA ARG A 69 10.69 19.71 11.66
C ARG A 69 10.46 20.16 13.10
N ALA A 70 9.66 19.42 13.87
CA ALA A 70 9.44 19.67 15.28
C ALA A 70 10.74 19.58 16.08
N THR A 71 11.57 18.57 15.80
CA THR A 71 12.91 18.42 16.39
C THR A 71 13.78 19.65 16.16
N LEU A 72 13.82 20.18 14.93
CA LEU A 72 14.63 21.37 14.62
C LEU A 72 14.09 22.64 15.28
N ALA A 73 12.77 22.79 15.39
CA ALA A 73 12.15 23.91 16.10
C ALA A 73 12.44 23.85 17.61
N ALA A 74 12.29 22.67 18.20
CA ALA A 74 12.56 22.42 19.61
C ALA A 74 14.05 22.67 19.97
N ASP A 75 14.99 22.27 19.10
CA ASP A 75 16.41 22.58 19.27
C ASP A 75 16.68 24.10 19.22
N HIS A 76 16.03 24.80 18.28
CA HIS A 76 16.12 26.26 18.18
C HIS A 76 15.58 26.97 19.43
N ASP A 77 14.50 26.45 20.01
CA ASP A 77 13.87 26.98 21.22
C ASP A 77 14.59 26.58 22.51
N GLY A 78 15.64 25.75 22.43
CA GLY A 78 16.44 25.31 23.57
C GLY A 78 15.75 24.26 24.44
N GLU A 79 14.81 23.49 23.87
CA GLU A 79 14.18 22.37 24.56
C GLU A 79 15.23 21.32 24.97
N SER A 80 15.01 20.63 26.10
CA SER A 80 16.03 19.77 26.70
C SER A 80 16.25 18.43 25.97
N ASP A 81 15.25 17.90 25.27
CA ASP A 81 15.40 16.70 24.42
C ASP A 81 14.57 16.80 23.11
N PRO A 82 14.98 17.67 22.17
CA PRO A 82 14.30 17.87 20.89
C PRO A 82 14.18 16.59 20.06
N LEU A 83 15.12 15.64 20.23
CA LEU A 83 15.13 14.38 19.49
C LEU A 83 13.98 13.43 19.86
N THR A 84 13.28 13.68 20.96
CA THR A 84 12.12 12.85 21.36
C THR A 84 11.06 12.78 20.27
N TYR A 85 10.73 13.90 19.60
CA TYR A 85 9.74 13.90 18.52
C TYR A 85 10.10 12.91 17.40
N LEU A 86 11.36 12.90 16.96
CA LEU A 86 11.80 12.00 15.90
C LEU A 86 11.88 10.55 16.38
N ARG A 87 12.32 10.30 17.61
CA ARG A 87 12.38 8.94 18.18
C ARG A 87 10.99 8.32 18.26
N ASP A 88 10.00 9.09 18.74
CA ASP A 88 8.62 8.64 18.87
C ASP A 88 8.02 8.34 17.49
N ALA A 89 8.17 9.24 16.52
CA ALA A 89 7.67 9.02 15.16
C ALA A 89 8.34 7.81 14.46
N VAL A 90 9.64 7.58 14.71
CA VAL A 90 10.34 6.40 14.17
C VAL A 90 9.88 5.12 14.86
N ALA A 91 9.61 5.16 16.18
CA ALA A 91 9.05 4.02 16.91
C ALA A 91 7.65 3.67 16.38
N GLU A 92 6.77 4.65 16.23
CA GLU A 92 5.44 4.48 15.65
C GLU A 92 5.49 3.91 14.23
N TYR A 93 6.36 4.46 13.37
CA TYR A 93 6.57 3.94 12.02
C TYR A 93 7.02 2.47 12.00
N ARG A 94 7.90 2.07 12.93
CA ARG A 94 8.44 0.71 13.00
C ARG A 94 7.42 -0.30 13.53
N ASP A 95 6.59 0.12 14.48
CA ASP A 95 5.58 -0.73 15.09
C ASP A 95 4.37 -0.93 14.18
N TRP A 96 4.28 -0.18 13.07
CA TRP A 96 3.25 -0.40 12.07
C TRP A 96 3.41 -1.76 11.38
N ILE A 97 2.37 -2.59 11.53
CA ILE A 97 2.22 -3.86 10.82
C ILE A 97 1.18 -3.63 9.72
N PRO A 98 1.52 -3.87 8.43
CA PRO A 98 0.52 -3.83 7.38
C PRO A 98 -0.60 -4.83 7.71
N PRO A 99 -1.88 -4.47 7.50
CA PRO A 99 -2.97 -5.43 7.64
C PRO A 99 -2.66 -6.65 6.76
N THR A 100 -2.72 -7.84 7.36
CA THR A 100 -2.50 -9.09 6.63
C THR A 100 -3.73 -9.39 5.78
N ASP A 101 -3.53 -10.19 4.73
CA ASP A 101 -4.34 -10.28 3.51
C ASP A 101 -5.82 -10.76 3.64
N GLY A 102 -6.47 -10.61 4.81
CA GLY A 102 -7.84 -11.10 5.06
C GLY A 102 -8.74 -10.23 5.96
N GLU A 103 -8.25 -9.16 6.57
CA GLU A 103 -9.11 -8.26 7.36
C GLU A 103 -9.73 -7.18 6.47
N LEU A 104 -10.92 -7.50 5.93
CA LEU A 104 -11.84 -6.45 5.50
C LEU A 104 -12.33 -5.74 6.77
N PRO A 105 -12.24 -4.40 6.87
CA PRO A 105 -12.93 -3.68 7.93
C PRO A 105 -14.44 -3.90 7.76
N GLU A 106 -15.12 -4.24 8.87
CA GLU A 106 -16.60 -4.33 8.94
C GLU A 106 -17.30 -3.04 8.49
#